data_AF-A0A9X0U5N2-F1
#
_entry.id   AF-A0A9X0U5N2-F1
#
_cell.length_a   1.000
_cell.length_b   1.000
_cell.length_c   1.000
_cell.angle_alpha   90.00
_cell.angle_beta   90.00
_cell.angle_gamma   90.00
#
_symmetry.space_group_name_H-M   'P 1'
#
loop_
_entity.id
_entity.type
_entity.pdbx_description
1 polymer ?
#
loop_
_entity_poly.entity_id
_entity_poly.type
_entity_poly.pdbx_seq_one_letter_code
_entity_poly.pdbx_strand_id
1 'polypeptide(L)'
;MEQLLVRDPLQQPQDGEGSLVDADMGAYYTWINQSRLVGAEQSRFLVWFEGHRIACAIAPTLPRGTTSTASTNLRHVMDWIG
;
A
#
# COMPACT_ATOMS: atom_id res chain seq x y z
N MET A 1 -22.56 -14.94 14.28
CA MET A 1 -21.73 -15.05 13.07
C MET A 1 -22.47 -14.55 11.81
N GLU A 2 -23.81 -14.54 11.78
CA GLU A 2 -24.59 -14.10 10.60
C GLU A 2 -24.72 -12.56 10.43
N GLN A 3 -24.54 -11.77 11.48
CA GLN A 3 -24.63 -10.29 11.38
C GLN A 3 -23.48 -9.63 10.61
N LEU A 4 -22.38 -10.34 10.34
CA LEU A 4 -21.24 -9.76 9.58
C LEU A 4 -21.53 -9.67 8.08
N LEU A 5 -22.52 -10.43 7.57
CA LEU A 5 -22.83 -10.55 6.14
C LEU A 5 -24.01 -9.67 5.70
N VAL A 6 -24.75 -9.08 6.65
CA VAL A 6 -25.84 -8.12 6.37
C VAL A 6 -25.28 -6.69 6.45
N ARG A 7 -24.24 -6.41 5.68
CA ARG A 7 -23.78 -5.04 5.49
C ARG A 7 -24.31 -4.56 4.15
N ASP A 8 -25.27 -3.65 4.16
CA ASP A 8 -25.60 -2.88 2.96
C ASP A 8 -24.42 -1.93 2.68
N PRO A 9 -23.67 -2.13 1.57
CA PRO A 9 -22.52 -1.28 1.24
C PRO A 9 -22.90 0.20 1.09
N LEU A 10 -24.17 0.48 0.77
CA LEU A 10 -24.67 1.83 0.53
C LEU A 10 -25.05 2.57 1.83
N GLN A 11 -25.11 1.87 2.96
CA GLN A 11 -25.44 2.44 4.27
C GLN A 11 -24.22 2.54 5.20
N GLN A 12 -23.03 2.14 4.74
CA GLN A 12 -21.84 2.30 5.55
C GLN A 12 -21.50 3.78 5.64
N PRO A 13 -21.29 4.32 6.86
CA PRO A 13 -20.71 5.63 7.03
C PRO A 13 -19.42 5.68 6.23
N GLN A 14 -19.33 6.65 5.33
CA GLN A 14 -18.08 6.90 4.66
C GLN A 14 -17.09 7.35 5.73
N ASP A 15 -15.93 6.72 5.76
CA ASP A 15 -14.84 7.17 6.61
C ASP A 15 -14.56 8.66 6.33
N GLY A 16 -14.26 9.41 7.38
CA GLY A 16 -13.93 10.82 7.23
C GLY A 16 -12.78 11.01 6.25
N GLU A 17 -12.78 12.13 5.54
CA GLU A 17 -11.67 12.51 4.67
C GLU A 17 -10.35 12.41 5.44
N GLY A 18 -9.39 11.63 4.92
CA GLY A 18 -8.12 11.35 5.59
C GLY A 18 -8.14 10.20 6.59
N SER A 19 -9.20 9.37 6.65
CA SER A 19 -9.14 8.10 7.37
C SER A 19 -8.08 7.19 6.75
N LEU A 20 -6.98 7.02 7.49
CA LEU A 20 -5.87 6.16 7.06
C LEU A 20 -6.27 4.68 7.03
N VAL A 21 -7.35 4.28 7.71
CA VAL A 21 -7.81 2.87 7.73
C VAL A 21 -8.21 2.41 6.34
N ASP A 22 -9.02 3.19 5.63
CA ASP A 22 -9.40 2.89 4.24
C ASP A 22 -8.21 3.04 3.28
N ALA A 23 -7.30 4.00 3.51
CA ALA A 23 -6.12 4.19 2.68
C ALA A 23 -5.12 3.01 2.80
N ASP A 24 -4.91 2.50 4.02
CA ASP A 24 -4.02 1.38 4.32
C ASP A 24 -4.57 0.07 3.74
N MET A 25 -5.87 -0.17 3.94
CA MET A 25 -6.55 -1.34 3.38
C MET A 25 -6.62 -1.25 1.86
N GLY A 26 -6.88 -0.06 1.31
CA GLY A 26 -6.84 0.21 -0.13
C GLY A 26 -5.47 -0.06 -0.74
N ALA A 27 -4.40 0.40 -0.09
CA ALA A 27 -3.02 0.12 -0.50
C ALA A 27 -2.71 -1.40 -0.45
N TYR A 28 -3.14 -2.08 0.61
CA TYR A 28 -2.95 -3.53 0.76
C TYR A 28 -3.67 -4.33 -0.33
N TYR A 29 -4.95 -4.05 -0.60
CA TYR A 29 -5.69 -4.72 -1.67
C TYR A 29 -5.14 -4.38 -3.04
N THR A 30 -4.71 -3.14 -3.27
CA THR A 30 -4.05 -2.72 -4.52
C THR A 30 -2.79 -3.55 -4.76
N TRP A 31 -1.94 -3.71 -3.75
CA TRP A 31 -0.74 -4.55 -3.85
C TRP A 31 -1.07 -6.01 -4.18
N ILE A 32 -2.04 -6.62 -3.48
CA ILE A 32 -2.46 -8.01 -3.74
C ILE A 32 -2.96 -8.16 -5.17
N ASN A 33 -3.81 -7.25 -5.63
CA ASN A 33 -4.38 -7.31 -6.97
C ASN A 33 -3.30 -7.12 -8.03
N GLN A 34 -2.38 -6.18 -7.84
CA GLN A 34 -1.24 -5.96 -8.74
C GLN A 34 -0.36 -7.21 -8.84
N SER A 35 -0.13 -7.90 -7.72
CA SER A 35 0.67 -9.14 -7.68
C SER A 35 0.05 -10.32 -8.44
N ARG A 36 -1.23 -10.23 -8.82
CA ARG A 36 -1.97 -11.28 -9.56
C ARG A 36 -2.03 -11.01 -11.05
N LEU A 37 -1.63 -9.82 -11.50
CA LEU A 37 -1.66 -9.45 -12.92
C LEU A 37 -0.49 -10.12 -13.66
N VAL A 38 -0.70 -10.39 -14.95
CA VAL A 38 0.40 -10.73 -15.86
C VAL A 38 1.38 -9.55 -15.88
N GLY A 39 2.68 -9.81 -15.72
CA GLY A 39 3.68 -8.75 -15.58
C GLY A 39 4.01 -8.35 -14.14
N ALA A 40 3.51 -9.08 -13.13
CA ALA A 40 3.80 -8.79 -11.72
C ALA A 40 5.31 -8.78 -11.39
N GLU A 41 6.13 -9.50 -12.15
CA GLU A 41 7.60 -9.47 -12.07
C GLU A 41 8.24 -8.13 -12.47
N GLN A 42 7.47 -7.24 -13.09
CA GLN A 42 7.86 -5.86 -13.41
C GLN A 42 7.16 -4.84 -12.51
N SER A 43 6.22 -5.29 -11.67
CA SER A 43 5.42 -4.41 -10.81
C SER A 43 6.30 -3.69 -9.78
N ARG A 44 5.94 -2.43 -9.51
CA ARG A 44 6.53 -1.58 -8.48
C ARG A 44 5.39 -0.93 -7.70
N PHE A 45 5.46 -1.00 -6.38
CA PHE A 45 4.46 -0.43 -5.50
C PHE A 45 5.13 0.41 -4.43
N LEU A 46 4.62 1.63 -4.21
CA LEU A 46 5.16 2.58 -3.26
C LEU A 46 4.02 3.19 -2.45
N VAL A 47 4.13 3.11 -1.13
CA VAL A 47 3.22 3.73 -0.17
C VAL A 47 3.99 4.74 0.67
N TRP A 48 3.38 5.89 0.90
CA TRP A 48 3.90 6.94 1.77
C TRP A 48 2.96 7.15 2.95
N PHE A 49 3.51 7.03 4.16
CA PHE A 49 2.82 7.27 5.41
C PHE A 49 3.09 8.71 5.87
N GLU A 50 2.22 9.63 5.47
CA GLU A 50 2.39 11.08 5.71
C GLU A 50 2.60 11.42 7.19
N GLY A 51 1.83 10.80 8.08
CA GLY A 51 1.91 11.06 9.53
C GLY A 51 3.16 10.50 10.21
N HIS A 52 3.91 9.60 9.57
CA HIS A 52 5.02 8.87 10.21
C HIS A 52 6.37 9.04 9.52
N ARG A 53 6.45 9.78 8.40
CA ARG A 53 7.66 9.93 7.57
C ARG A 53 8.27 8.58 7.15
N ILE A 54 7.40 7.60 6.87
CA ILE A 54 7.79 6.25 6.46
C ILE A 54 7.34 6.04 5.02
N ALA A 55 8.22 5.43 4.21
CA ALA A 55 7.88 4.91 2.90
C ALA A 55 7.99 3.38 2.91
N CYS A 56 7.04 2.69 2.28
CA CYS A 56 7.14 1.26 2.01
C CYS A 56 7.22 1.07 0.48
N ALA A 57 8.34 0.52 0.02
CA ALA A 57 8.56 0.20 -1.38
C ALA A 57 8.57 -1.32 -1.56
N ILE A 58 7.84 -1.81 -2.56
CA ILE A 58 7.77 -3.22 -2.92
C ILE A 58 8.08 -3.35 -4.41
N ALA A 59 9.13 -4.11 -4.70
CA ALA A 59 9.57 -4.39 -6.05
C ALA A 59 10.35 -5.72 -6.09
N PRO A 60 10.31 -6.47 -7.20
CA PRO A 60 11.14 -7.67 -7.39
C PRO A 60 12.66 -7.42 -7.27
N THR A 61 13.10 -6.20 -7.51
CA THR A 61 14.52 -5.77 -7.38
C THR A 61 14.93 -5.47 -5.94
N LEU A 62 13.99 -5.39 -5.00
CA LEU A 62 14.26 -5.06 -3.60
C LEU A 62 14.35 -6.30 -2.69
N PRO A 63 15.26 -6.29 -1.70
CA PRO A 63 15.32 -7.34 -0.71
C PRO A 63 14.11 -7.28 0.23
N ARG A 64 13.42 -8.42 0.38
CA ARG A 64 12.21 -8.55 1.20
C ARG A 64 12.48 -8.32 2.68
N GLY A 65 11.55 -7.65 3.36
CA GLY A 65 11.59 -7.50 4.82
C GLY A 65 12.77 -6.67 5.33
N THR A 66 13.30 -5.77 4.50
CA THR A 66 14.42 -4.90 4.88
C THR A 66 13.95 -3.50 5.23
N THR A 67 14.65 -2.88 6.17
CA THR A 67 14.42 -1.49 6.58
C THR A 67 15.70 -0.71 6.35
N SER A 68 15.61 0.42 5.64
CA SER A 68 16.72 1.36 5.50
C SER A 68 16.61 2.46 6.55
N THR A 69 17.72 2.78 7.21
CA THR A 69 17.84 3.93 8.12
C THR A 69 18.49 5.15 7.46
N ALA A 70 18.86 5.04 6.18
CA ALA A 70 19.46 6.14 5.46
C ALA A 70 18.43 7.26 5.21
N SER A 71 18.85 8.50 5.41
CA SER A 71 18.06 9.67 4.97
C SER A 71 17.90 9.60 3.46
N THR A 72 16.67 9.67 2.99
CA THR A 72 16.34 9.53 1.57
C THR A 72 15.18 10.45 1.19
N ASN A 73 14.92 10.56 -0.10
CA ASN A 73 13.78 11.28 -0.66
C ASN A 73 13.07 10.40 -1.68
N LEU A 74 11.89 10.83 -2.12
CA LEU A 74 11.08 10.07 -3.06
C LEU A 74 11.82 9.71 -4.36
N ARG A 75 12.65 10.62 -4.87
CA ARG A 75 13.44 10.38 -6.09
C ARG A 75 14.41 9.21 -5.92
N HIS A 76 15.18 9.19 -4.84
CA HIS A 76 16.08 8.07 -4.56
C HIS A 76 15.33 6.73 -4.39
N VAL A 77 14.13 6.76 -3.81
CA VAL A 77 13.29 5.56 -3.73
C VAL A 77 12.87 5.08 -5.11
N MET A 78 12.52 5.99 -6.03
CA MET A 78 12.22 5.65 -7.43
C MET A 78 13.42 5.03 -8.14
N ASP A 79 14.64 5.51 -7.86
CA ASP A 79 15.87 4.93 -8.41
C ASP A 79 16.14 3.51 -7.88
N TRP A 80 15.81 3.23 -6.61
CA TRP A 80 15.96 1.89 -6.01
C TRP A 80 14.98 0.87 -6.59
N ILE A 81 13.77 1.32 -6.92
CA ILE A 81 12.74 0.48 -7.55
C ILE A 81 12.77 0.55 -9.08
N GLY A 82 13.81 1.11 -9.68
CA GLY A 82 14.01 1.10 -11.14
C GLY A 82 14.13 -0.28 -11.75
#